data_AF-A0A660WHD7-F1
#
_entry.id   AF-A0A660WHD7-F1
#
_cell.length_a   1.000
_cell.length_b   1.000
_cell.length_c   1.000
_cell.angle_alpha   90.00
_cell.angle_beta   90.00
_cell.angle_gamma   90.00
#
_symmetry.space_group_name_H-M   'P 1'
#
loop_
_entity.id
_entity.type
_entity.pdbx_description
1 polymer ?
#
loop_
_entity_poly.entity_id
_entity_poly.type
_entity_poly.pdbx_seq_one_letter_code
_entity_poly.pdbx_strand_id
1 'polypeptide(L)'
;MIRSMTGFVFKRELISQGEVRINLRSTNFKYLDVNIPRIPVGLEVLEKDIFRQIVKKIKRGRIEVNITTNFLDFQNISSQDFIRIKKIFSLALRELLEFKKIQGQSIKKEIEELGASLKRRIASFKKYLRRKELPLGEDILEEVSLISFYLSHLNKILSKKEKRPGKILDFLSQELLREINTVLAKVKDKKLSLEAVYFKEEVDRLRELAQNIE
;
A
#
# COMPACT_ATOMS: atom_id res chain seq x y z
N MET A 1 -6.31 -10.84 -11.25
CA MET A 1 -7.11 -9.60 -11.28
C MET A 1 -6.18 -8.47 -10.85
N ILE A 2 -5.84 -7.53 -11.75
CA ILE A 2 -4.92 -6.43 -11.46
C ILE A 2 -5.60 -5.50 -10.45
N ARG A 3 -5.28 -5.65 -9.15
CA ARG A 3 -5.77 -4.76 -8.09
C ARG A 3 -4.96 -3.47 -8.14
N SER A 4 -5.45 -2.48 -8.87
CA SER A 4 -4.84 -1.15 -8.90
C SER A 4 -4.81 -0.56 -7.48
N MET A 5 -3.62 -0.17 -7.02
CA MET A 5 -3.37 0.49 -5.73
C MET A 5 -3.86 1.95 -5.69
N THR A 6 -4.73 2.30 -6.63
CA THR A 6 -5.17 3.66 -6.91
C THR A 6 -6.57 3.86 -6.36
N GLY A 7 -6.71 4.64 -5.30
CA GLY A 7 -8.03 5.09 -4.85
C GLY A 7 -8.61 6.05 -5.89
N PHE A 8 -9.86 5.84 -6.31
CA PHE A 8 -10.57 6.73 -7.22
C PHE A 8 -11.97 7.00 -6.67
N VAL A 9 -12.31 8.27 -6.52
CA VAL A 9 -13.64 8.70 -6.08
C VAL A 9 -14.16 9.76 -7.05
N PHE A 10 -15.38 9.55 -7.52
CA PHE A 10 -16.11 10.51 -8.34
C PHE A 10 -17.36 10.98 -7.60
N LYS A 11 -17.56 12.28 -7.53
CA LYS A 11 -18.80 12.89 -7.07
C LYS A 11 -19.25 13.97 -8.04
N ARG A 12 -20.58 14.15 -8.11
CA ARG A 12 -21.22 15.22 -8.86
C ARG A 12 -22.24 15.92 -7.97
N GLU A 13 -22.44 17.21 -8.20
CA GLU A 13 -23.44 18.03 -7.51
C GLU A 13 -24.03 19.04 -8.50
N LEU A 14 -25.36 19.17 -8.48
CA LEU A 14 -26.07 20.21 -9.23
C LEU A 14 -26.24 21.45 -8.36
N ILE A 15 -25.73 22.58 -8.82
CA ILE A 15 -25.83 23.90 -8.17
C ILE A 15 -26.68 24.84 -9.01
N SER A 16 -26.93 26.06 -8.52
CA SER A 16 -27.78 27.05 -9.22
C SER A 16 -27.31 27.34 -10.65
N GLN A 17 -26.00 27.41 -10.87
CA GLN A 17 -25.40 27.74 -12.16
C GLN A 17 -25.10 26.52 -13.04
N GLY A 18 -25.31 25.29 -12.59
CA GLY A 18 -25.03 24.09 -13.39
C GLY A 18 -24.45 22.92 -12.58
N GLU A 19 -23.56 22.14 -13.19
CA GLU A 19 -23.00 20.93 -12.55
C GLU A 19 -21.54 21.12 -12.15
N VAL A 20 -21.17 20.60 -10.97
CA VAL A 20 -19.78 20.41 -10.53
C VAL A 20 -19.49 18.93 -10.43
N ARG A 21 -18.35 18.51 -10.99
CA ARG A 21 -17.81 17.16 -10.93
C ARG A 21 -16.44 17.17 -10.25
N ILE A 22 -16.28 16.34 -9.23
CA ILE A 22 -15.05 16.20 -8.45
C ILE A 22 -14.55 14.77 -8.62
N ASN A 23 -13.34 14.65 -9.15
CA ASN A 23 -12.58 13.41 -9.25
C ASN A 23 -11.38 13.48 -8.32
N LEU A 24 -11.28 12.54 -7.38
CA LEU A 24 -10.12 12.36 -6.53
C LEU A 24 -9.44 11.06 -6.90
N ARG A 25 -8.15 11.13 -7.22
CA ARG A 25 -7.30 9.96 -7.40
C ARG A 25 -6.20 9.97 -6.35
N SER A 26 -5.88 8.83 -5.74
CA SER A 26 -4.73 8.70 -4.85
C SER A 26 -3.86 7.52 -5.21
N THR A 27 -2.55 7.72 -5.16
CA THR A 27 -1.53 6.69 -5.38
C THR A 27 -0.53 6.67 -4.23
N ASN A 28 0.17 5.53 -4.09
CA ASN A 28 1.26 5.41 -3.14
C ASN A 28 2.45 6.26 -3.61
N PHE A 29 2.81 7.26 -2.81
CA PHE A 29 3.95 8.13 -3.06
C PHE A 29 4.67 8.38 -1.73
N LYS A 30 5.99 8.57 -1.77
CA LYS A 30 6.83 8.67 -0.56
C LYS A 30 6.47 9.87 0.32
N TYR A 31 6.05 10.96 -0.30
CA TYR A 31 5.66 12.21 0.36
C TYR A 31 4.19 12.51 0.08
N LEU A 32 3.62 13.45 0.85
CA LEU A 32 2.34 14.03 0.47
C LEU A 32 2.59 14.93 -0.75
N ASP A 33 1.91 14.62 -1.85
CA ASP A 33 1.94 15.43 -3.07
C ASP A 33 0.50 15.69 -3.48
N VAL A 34 0.06 16.94 -3.39
CA VAL A 34 -1.31 17.35 -3.72
C VAL A 34 -1.26 18.09 -5.04
N ASN A 35 -1.72 17.42 -6.09
CA ASN A 35 -1.81 17.98 -7.42
C ASN A 35 -3.25 18.44 -7.68
N ILE A 36 -3.43 19.73 -7.97
CA ILE A 36 -4.70 20.33 -8.37
C ILE A 36 -4.43 20.98 -9.74
N PRO A 37 -4.50 20.23 -10.86
CA PRO A 37 -3.96 20.70 -12.14
C PRO A 37 -4.59 21.99 -12.63
N ARG A 38 -5.90 22.15 -12.39
CA ARG A 38 -6.65 23.34 -12.76
C ARG A 38 -7.86 23.49 -11.86
N ILE A 39 -8.05 24.68 -11.31
CA ILE A 39 -9.32 25.07 -10.70
C ILE A 39 -10.19 25.77 -11.74
N PRO A 40 -11.45 25.33 -11.92
CA PRO A 40 -12.39 26.01 -12.81
C PRO A 40 -12.67 27.45 -12.37
N VAL A 41 -12.94 28.31 -13.35
CA VAL A 41 -13.27 29.72 -13.12
C VAL A 41 -14.47 29.84 -12.17
N GLY A 42 -14.40 30.78 -11.23
CA GLY A 42 -15.44 31.01 -10.21
C GLY A 42 -15.29 30.15 -8.95
N LEU A 43 -14.39 29.16 -8.94
CA LEU A 43 -14.13 28.30 -7.78
C LEU A 43 -12.76 28.52 -7.12
N GLU A 44 -12.02 29.56 -7.51
CA GLU A 44 -10.66 29.87 -7.02
C GLU A 44 -10.62 30.03 -5.49
N VAL A 45 -11.71 30.58 -4.91
CA VAL A 45 -11.86 30.72 -3.46
C VAL A 45 -11.83 29.39 -2.70
N LEU A 46 -12.11 28.26 -3.36
CA LEU A 46 -12.12 26.93 -2.76
C LEU A 46 -10.73 26.28 -2.71
N GLU A 47 -9.76 26.79 -3.47
CA GLU A 47 -8.43 26.18 -3.59
C GLU A 47 -7.77 25.94 -2.24
N LYS A 48 -7.66 27.01 -1.45
CA LYS A 48 -7.05 26.97 -0.12
C LYS A 48 -7.80 26.05 0.83
N ASP A 49 -9.13 25.96 0.72
CA ASP A 49 -9.95 25.08 1.55
C ASP A 49 -9.73 23.60 1.19
N ILE A 50 -9.75 23.28 -0.09
CA ILE A 50 -9.49 21.94 -0.63
C ILE A 50 -8.12 21.45 -0.18
N PHE A 51 -7.09 22.27 -0.40
CA PHE A 51 -5.73 21.94 -0.02
C PHE A 51 -5.59 21.71 1.50
N ARG A 52 -6.14 22.62 2.32
CA ARG A 52 -6.12 22.48 3.79
C ARG A 52 -6.81 21.21 4.27
N GLN A 53 -7.96 20.86 3.70
CA GLN A 53 -8.68 19.64 4.07
C GLN A 53 -7.88 18.37 3.76
N ILE A 54 -7.17 18.35 2.63
CA ILE A 54 -6.32 17.22 2.24
C ILE A 54 -5.15 17.07 3.21
N VAL A 55 -4.36 18.13 3.42
CA VAL A 55 -3.15 18.10 4.29
C VAL A 55 -3.48 17.77 5.75
N LYS A 56 -4.68 18.15 6.20
CA LYS A 56 -5.16 17.80 7.55
C LYS A 56 -5.39 16.30 7.70
N LYS A 57 -5.92 15.62 6.68
CA LYS A 57 -6.34 14.22 6.76
C LYS A 57 -5.34 13.22 6.18
N ILE A 58 -4.50 13.63 5.24
CA ILE A 58 -3.56 12.75 4.54
C ILE A 58 -2.14 13.29 4.76
N LYS A 59 -1.25 12.40 5.21
CA LYS A 59 0.14 12.74 5.56
C LYS A 59 1.16 12.20 4.56
N ARG A 60 0.76 11.27 3.70
CA ARG A 60 1.62 10.62 2.71
C ARG A 60 0.77 10.17 1.51
N GLY A 61 1.41 10.10 0.34
CA GLY A 61 0.80 9.68 -0.91
C GLY A 61 0.54 10.85 -1.85
N ARG A 62 0.36 10.55 -3.13
CA ARG A 62 -0.06 11.55 -4.11
C ARG A 62 -1.57 11.57 -4.18
N ILE A 63 -2.15 12.77 -4.28
CA ILE A 63 -3.57 12.98 -4.48
C ILE A 63 -3.72 13.94 -5.65
N GLU A 64 -4.45 13.50 -6.66
CA GLU A 64 -4.81 14.31 -7.80
C GLU A 64 -6.28 14.71 -7.67
N VAL A 65 -6.53 16.02 -7.67
CA VAL A 65 -7.87 16.61 -7.55
C VAL A 65 -8.23 17.24 -8.88
N ASN A 66 -9.17 16.62 -9.58
CA ASN A 66 -9.68 17.12 -10.85
C ASN A 66 -11.11 17.62 -10.65
N ILE A 67 -11.31 18.93 -10.81
CA ILE A 67 -12.62 19.58 -10.71
C ILE A 67 -13.01 20.06 -12.10
N THR A 68 -14.19 19.67 -12.54
CA THR A 68 -14.76 20.10 -13.83
C THR A 68 -16.15 20.67 -13.59
N THR A 69 -16.48 21.73 -14.30
CA THR A 69 -17.75 22.43 -14.16
C THR A 69 -18.42 22.59 -15.52
N ASN A 70 -19.75 22.63 -15.51
CA ASN A 70 -20.56 23.03 -16.65
C ASN A 70 -21.51 24.12 -16.18
N PHE A 71 -20.98 25.33 -16.00
CA PHE A 71 -21.74 26.47 -15.49
C PHE A 71 -22.30 27.31 -16.64
N LEU A 72 -23.52 27.80 -16.45
CA LEU A 72 -24.18 28.77 -17.31
C LEU A 72 -23.54 30.16 -17.11
N ASP A 73 -23.26 30.53 -15.86
CA ASP A 73 -22.55 31.75 -15.50
C ASP A 73 -21.52 31.47 -14.39
N PHE A 74 -20.25 31.74 -14.68
CA PHE A 74 -19.12 31.50 -13.77
C PHE A 74 -18.96 32.61 -12.71
N GLN A 75 -19.59 33.77 -12.90
CA GLN A 75 -19.50 34.90 -11.98
C GLN A 75 -20.63 34.91 -10.94
N ASN A 76 -21.75 34.25 -11.24
CA ASN A 76 -22.96 34.28 -10.40
C ASN A 76 -23.13 33.04 -9.52
N ILE A 77 -22.05 32.59 -8.88
CA ILE A 77 -22.07 31.44 -7.96
C ILE A 77 -22.47 31.94 -6.57
N SER A 78 -23.58 31.42 -6.04
CA SER A 78 -24.08 31.88 -4.74
C SER A 78 -23.26 31.32 -3.56
N SER A 79 -23.33 31.99 -2.40
CA SER A 79 -22.76 31.47 -1.15
C SER A 79 -23.25 30.06 -0.81
N GLN A 80 -24.51 29.75 -1.14
CA GLN A 80 -25.09 28.42 -0.90
C GLN A 80 -24.47 27.35 -1.81
N ASP A 81 -24.13 27.70 -3.06
CA ASP A 81 -23.45 26.79 -3.98
C ASP A 81 -22.04 26.46 -3.51
N PHE A 82 -21.28 27.45 -3.01
CA PHE A 82 -19.97 27.21 -2.40
C PHE A 82 -20.07 26.25 -1.21
N ILE A 83 -21.09 26.38 -0.36
CA ILE A 83 -21.33 25.45 0.76
C ILE A 83 -21.57 24.03 0.24
N ARG A 84 -22.39 23.88 -0.81
CA ARG A 84 -22.67 22.57 -1.42
C ARG A 84 -21.42 21.94 -2.03
N ILE A 85 -20.59 22.72 -2.72
CA ILE A 85 -19.33 22.23 -3.31
C ILE A 85 -18.34 21.80 -2.22
N LYS A 86 -18.21 22.58 -1.14
CA LYS A 86 -17.37 22.19 0.02
C LYS A 86 -17.87 20.90 0.65
N LYS A 87 -19.19 20.72 0.76
CA LYS A 87 -19.81 19.51 1.31
C LYS A 87 -19.54 18.30 0.42
N ILE A 88 -19.77 18.39 -0.88
CA ILE A 88 -19.56 17.25 -1.79
C ILE A 88 -18.07 16.87 -1.88
N PHE A 89 -17.16 17.85 -1.86
CA PHE A 89 -15.72 17.59 -1.74
C PHE A 89 -15.37 16.86 -0.44
N SER A 90 -15.91 17.32 0.69
CA SER A 90 -15.68 16.70 2.01
C SER A 90 -16.14 15.24 2.04
N LEU A 91 -17.25 14.94 1.38
CA LEU A 91 -17.78 13.58 1.21
C LEU A 91 -16.87 12.73 0.32
N ALA A 92 -16.44 13.26 -0.84
CA ALA A 92 -15.51 12.56 -1.72
C ALA A 92 -14.19 12.21 -1.00
N LEU A 93 -13.65 13.15 -0.22
CA LEU A 93 -12.43 12.94 0.55
C LEU A 93 -12.63 11.90 1.67
N ARG A 94 -13.81 11.85 2.30
CA ARG A 94 -14.12 10.82 3.32
C ARG A 94 -14.15 9.43 2.69
N GLU A 95 -14.83 9.27 1.56
CA GLU A 95 -14.92 8.00 0.83
C GLU A 95 -13.54 7.52 0.36
N LEU A 96 -12.69 8.43 -0.11
CA LEU A 96 -11.31 8.09 -0.48
C LEU A 96 -10.50 7.54 0.70
N LEU A 97 -10.67 8.13 1.88
CA LEU A 97 -10.01 7.68 3.12
C LEU A 97 -10.54 6.32 3.59
N GLU A 98 -11.84 6.07 3.47
CA GLU A 98 -12.43 4.77 3.77
C GLU A 98 -11.92 3.68 2.83
N PHE A 99 -11.86 3.98 1.53
CA PHE A 99 -11.27 3.08 0.54
C PHE A 99 -9.81 2.73 0.89
N LYS A 100 -8.99 3.74 1.21
CA LYS A 100 -7.59 3.52 1.65
C LYS A 100 -7.49 2.64 2.89
N LYS A 101 -8.37 2.83 3.87
CA LYS A 101 -8.39 2.01 5.10
C LYS A 101 -8.69 0.55 4.80
N ILE A 102 -9.72 0.29 3.99
CA ILE A 102 -10.11 -1.08 3.59
C ILE A 102 -8.97 -1.74 2.82
N GLN A 103 -8.34 -1.02 1.89
CA GLN A 103 -7.20 -1.51 1.14
C GLN A 103 -6.01 -1.85 2.05
N GLY A 104 -5.67 -0.97 3.00
CA GLY A 104 -4.60 -1.23 3.97
C GLY A 104 -4.87 -2.46 4.85
N GLN A 105 -6.12 -2.68 5.26
CA GLN A 105 -6.51 -3.89 6.00
C GLN A 105 -6.41 -5.15 5.14
N SER A 106 -6.85 -5.09 3.88
CA SER A 106 -6.72 -6.21 2.94
C SER A 106 -5.25 -6.58 2.70
N ILE A 107 -4.38 -5.58 2.54
CA ILE A 107 -2.94 -5.80 2.35
C ILE A 107 -2.33 -6.43 3.61
N LYS A 108 -2.66 -5.91 4.80
CA LYS A 108 -2.20 -6.53 6.07
C LYS A 108 -2.57 -8.00 6.15
N LYS A 109 -3.83 -8.34 5.86
CA LYS A 109 -4.32 -9.71 5.87
C LYS A 109 -3.56 -10.59 4.87
N GLU A 110 -3.30 -10.08 3.67
CA GLU A 110 -2.52 -10.79 2.64
C GLU A 110 -1.08 -11.06 3.10
N ILE A 111 -0.42 -10.10 3.75
CA ILE A 111 0.91 -10.29 4.34
C ILE A 111 0.89 -11.34 5.46
N GLU A 112 -0.14 -11.34 6.33
CA GLU A 112 -0.28 -12.34 7.39
C GLU A 112 -0.47 -13.76 6.84
N GLU A 113 -1.33 -13.93 5.84
CA GLU A 113 -1.59 -15.22 5.18
C GLU A 113 -0.34 -15.75 4.47
N LEU A 114 0.34 -14.88 3.72
CA LEU A 114 1.57 -15.21 3.00
C LEU A 114 2.71 -15.57 3.98
N GLY A 115 2.90 -14.77 5.03
CA GLY A 115 3.88 -15.04 6.07
C GLY A 115 3.62 -16.35 6.83
N ALA A 116 2.36 -16.68 7.11
CA ALA A 116 1.97 -17.94 7.74
C ALA A 116 2.20 -19.15 6.81
N SER A 117 1.94 -19.00 5.51
CA SER A 117 2.25 -20.01 4.49
C SER A 117 3.76 -20.27 4.43
N LEU A 118 4.57 -19.22 4.23
CA LEU A 118 6.02 -19.27 4.20
C LEU A 118 6.59 -19.96 5.44
N LYS A 119 6.15 -19.55 6.63
CA LYS A 119 6.63 -20.14 7.90
C LYS A 119 6.42 -21.66 7.95
N ARG A 120 5.28 -22.17 7.47
CA ARG A 120 4.99 -23.61 7.41
C ARG A 120 5.88 -24.34 6.41
N ARG A 121 6.06 -23.77 5.22
CA ARG A 121 6.89 -24.37 4.16
C ARG A 121 8.37 -24.40 4.56
N ILE A 122 8.88 -23.32 5.14
CA ILE A 122 10.26 -23.22 5.61
C ILE A 122 10.54 -24.16 6.79
N ALA A 123 9.58 -24.33 7.70
CA ALA A 123 9.70 -25.34 8.75
C ALA A 123 9.80 -26.77 8.18
N SER A 124 8.99 -27.07 7.15
CA SER A 124 9.03 -28.36 6.44
C SER A 124 10.35 -28.55 5.69
N PHE A 125 10.83 -27.50 5.02
CA PHE A 125 12.13 -27.48 4.33
C PHE A 125 13.28 -27.73 5.30
N LYS A 126 13.30 -27.03 6.45
CA LYS A 126 14.28 -27.24 7.53
C LYS A 126 14.29 -28.68 8.04
N LYS A 127 13.11 -29.28 8.25
CA LYS A 127 12.98 -30.67 8.69
C LYS A 127 13.51 -31.65 7.64
N TYR A 128 13.29 -31.36 6.36
CA TYR A 128 13.81 -32.17 5.28
C TYR A 128 15.33 -32.09 5.17
N LEU A 129 15.91 -30.89 5.24
CA LEU A 129 17.36 -30.68 5.24
C LEU A 129 18.06 -31.50 6.33
N ARG A 130 17.53 -31.47 7.56
CA ARG A 130 18.07 -32.25 8.69
C ARG A 130 18.09 -33.77 8.45
N ARG A 131 17.21 -34.28 7.60
CA ARG A 131 17.12 -35.74 7.32
C ARG A 131 18.02 -36.19 6.18
N LYS A 132 18.46 -35.28 5.32
CA LYS A 132 19.10 -35.63 4.05
C LYS A 132 20.63 -35.59 4.08
N GLU A 133 21.22 -35.20 5.21
CA GLU A 133 22.69 -35.14 5.44
C GLU A 133 23.46 -34.56 4.23
N LEU A 134 23.09 -33.34 3.85
CA LEU A 134 23.66 -32.69 2.67
C LEU A 134 25.07 -32.13 2.92
N PRO A 135 25.94 -32.07 1.90
CA PRO A 135 27.15 -31.25 1.94
C PRO A 135 26.78 -29.79 2.22
N LEU A 136 27.48 -29.13 3.16
CA LEU A 136 27.14 -27.78 3.67
C LEU A 136 25.76 -27.70 4.34
N GLY A 137 25.21 -28.83 4.79
CA GLY A 137 23.88 -28.90 5.39
C GLY A 137 23.74 -28.04 6.65
N GLU A 138 24.79 -27.95 7.48
CA GLU A 138 24.79 -27.09 8.67
C GLU A 138 24.72 -25.60 8.31
N ASP A 139 25.57 -25.16 7.38
CA ASP A 139 25.54 -23.77 6.89
C ASP A 139 24.16 -23.40 6.32
N ILE A 140 23.56 -24.29 5.53
CA ILE A 140 22.21 -24.05 4.97
C ILE A 140 21.17 -24.01 6.10
N LEU A 141 21.29 -24.87 7.11
CA LEU A 141 20.38 -24.89 8.25
C LEU A 141 20.47 -23.63 9.11
N GLU A 142 21.63 -22.99 9.21
CA GLU A 142 21.80 -21.69 9.85
C GLU A 142 20.99 -20.61 9.12
N GLU A 143 21.15 -20.48 7.79
CA GLU A 143 20.38 -19.51 7.00
C GLU A 143 18.87 -19.74 7.12
N VAL A 144 18.43 -21.01 7.03
CA VAL A 144 17.02 -21.38 7.18
C VAL A 144 16.49 -21.08 8.59
N SER A 145 17.36 -21.13 9.60
CA SER A 145 17.02 -20.75 10.98
C SER A 145 16.85 -19.24 11.12
N LEU A 146 17.72 -18.44 10.48
CA LEU A 146 17.58 -16.99 10.42
C LEU A 146 16.29 -16.58 9.70
N ILE A 147 15.99 -17.21 8.55
CA ILE A 147 14.72 -16.98 7.84
C ILE A 147 13.52 -17.27 8.75
N SER A 148 13.55 -18.39 9.47
CA SER A 148 12.49 -18.76 10.41
C SER A 148 12.35 -17.73 11.55
N PHE A 149 13.48 -17.20 12.04
CA PHE A 149 13.50 -16.15 13.06
C PHE A 149 12.86 -14.85 12.53
N TYR A 150 13.24 -14.38 11.34
CA TYR A 150 12.67 -13.19 10.73
C TYR A 150 11.15 -13.33 10.48
N LEU A 151 10.70 -14.45 9.92
CA LEU A 151 9.28 -14.73 9.72
C LEU A 151 8.48 -14.75 11.02
N SER A 152 9.09 -15.14 12.14
CA SER A 152 8.43 -15.10 13.46
C SER A 152 8.15 -13.67 13.96
N HIS A 153 8.83 -12.67 13.41
CA HIS A 153 8.67 -11.26 13.76
C HIS A 153 7.65 -10.51 12.88
N LEU A 154 7.28 -11.07 11.73
CA LEU A 154 6.37 -10.46 10.76
C LEU A 154 5.01 -10.09 11.40
N ASN A 155 4.37 -11.03 12.12
CA ASN A 155 3.11 -10.75 12.83
C ASN A 155 3.27 -9.73 13.96
N LYS A 156 4.44 -9.67 14.62
CA LYS A 156 4.70 -8.67 15.67
C LYS A 156 4.76 -7.26 15.10
N ILE A 157 5.35 -7.11 13.91
CA ILE A 157 5.44 -5.81 13.21
C ILE A 157 4.07 -5.34 12.74
N LEU A 158 3.21 -6.26 12.28
CA LEU A 158 1.85 -5.93 11.83
C LEU A 158 0.88 -5.59 12.97
N SER A 159 1.05 -6.23 14.13
CA SER A 159 0.18 -6.08 15.31
C SER A 159 0.55 -4.91 16.21
N LYS A 160 1.84 -4.57 16.33
CA LYS A 160 2.26 -3.39 17.11
C LYS A 160 1.79 -2.12 16.41
N LYS A 161 1.43 -1.10 17.19
CA LYS A 161 1.20 0.29 16.72
C LYS A 161 2.53 0.94 16.31
N GLU A 162 3.32 0.26 15.49
CA GLU A 162 4.53 0.81 14.90
C GLU A 162 4.17 2.04 14.05
N LYS A 163 4.99 3.08 14.10
CA LYS A 163 4.73 4.32 13.37
C LYS A 163 4.79 4.15 11.84
N ARG A 164 5.55 3.14 11.35
CA ARG A 164 5.79 2.88 9.91
C ARG A 164 6.01 1.38 9.65
N PRO A 165 4.98 0.54 9.84
CA PRO A 165 5.12 -0.92 9.71
C PRO A 165 5.60 -1.35 8.33
N GLY A 166 5.16 -0.68 7.25
CA GLY A 166 5.61 -0.98 5.89
C GLY A 166 7.12 -0.83 5.68
N LYS A 167 7.76 0.17 6.29
CA LYS A 167 9.23 0.37 6.18
C LYS A 167 10.00 -0.74 6.90
N ILE A 168 9.53 -1.15 8.07
CA ILE A 168 10.15 -2.23 8.85
C ILE A 168 9.99 -3.56 8.10
N LEU A 169 8.81 -3.80 7.51
CA LEU A 169 8.56 -4.99 6.68
C LEU A 169 9.41 -5.01 5.41
N ASP A 170 9.64 -3.87 4.74
CA ASP A 170 10.56 -3.80 3.59
C ASP A 170 11.98 -4.19 3.98
N PHE A 171 12.50 -3.67 5.11
CA PHE A 171 13.82 -4.10 5.62
C PHE A 171 13.84 -5.59 5.99
N LEU A 172 12.82 -6.09 6.69
CA LEU A 172 12.74 -7.50 7.05
C LEU A 172 12.72 -8.39 5.80
N SER A 173 12.00 -7.96 4.76
CA SER A 173 11.94 -8.68 3.48
C SER A 173 13.29 -8.69 2.77
N GLN A 174 14.07 -7.61 2.86
CA GLN A 174 15.42 -7.57 2.33
C GLN A 174 16.36 -8.55 3.05
N GLU A 175 16.29 -8.63 4.39
CA GLU A 175 17.07 -9.61 5.16
C GLU A 175 16.65 -11.04 4.81
N LEU A 176 15.34 -11.31 4.69
CA LEU A 176 14.83 -12.61 4.24
C LEU A 176 15.37 -12.99 2.84
N LEU A 177 15.36 -12.05 1.89
CA LEU A 177 15.89 -12.28 0.54
C LEU A 177 17.39 -12.57 0.56
N ARG A 178 18.15 -11.88 1.42
CA ARG A 178 19.58 -12.12 1.60
C ARG A 178 19.84 -13.57 2.02
N GLU A 179 19.14 -14.04 3.06
CA GLU A 179 19.34 -15.41 3.53
C GLU A 179 18.87 -16.45 2.52
N ILE A 180 17.77 -16.20 1.81
CA ILE A 180 17.30 -17.10 0.74
C ILE A 180 18.32 -17.19 -0.40
N ASN A 181 18.96 -16.08 -0.78
CA ASN A 181 20.00 -16.09 -1.80
C ASN A 181 21.23 -16.89 -1.33
N THR A 182 21.60 -16.80 -0.04
CA THR A 182 22.67 -17.61 0.52
C THR A 182 22.34 -19.10 0.50
N VAL A 183 21.09 -19.48 0.82
CA VAL A 183 20.59 -20.85 0.66
C VAL A 183 20.71 -21.31 -0.80
N LEU A 184 20.24 -20.50 -1.76
CA LEU A 184 20.29 -20.82 -3.18
C LEU A 184 21.72 -21.03 -3.70
N ALA A 185 22.70 -20.28 -3.20
CA ALA A 185 24.09 -20.43 -3.57
C ALA A 185 24.74 -21.72 -3.04
N LYS A 186 24.25 -22.24 -1.90
CA LYS A 186 24.82 -23.41 -1.20
C LYS A 186 24.09 -24.72 -1.54
N VAL A 187 22.80 -24.68 -1.89
CA VAL A 187 21.99 -25.88 -2.20
C VAL A 187 22.28 -26.41 -3.60
N LYS A 188 22.79 -27.64 -3.69
CA LYS A 188 23.04 -28.34 -4.96
C LYS A 188 21.89 -29.26 -5.42
N ASP A 189 21.00 -29.62 -4.51
CA ASP A 189 19.88 -30.50 -4.82
C ASP A 189 18.79 -29.74 -5.58
N LYS A 190 18.46 -30.22 -6.80
CA LYS A 190 17.51 -29.55 -7.70
C LYS A 190 16.14 -29.27 -7.06
N LYS A 191 15.61 -30.21 -6.26
CA LYS A 191 14.29 -30.05 -5.63
C LYS A 191 14.34 -28.95 -4.58
N LEU A 192 15.41 -28.91 -3.79
CA LEU A 192 15.60 -27.89 -2.76
C LEU A 192 15.92 -26.52 -3.35
N SER A 193 16.70 -26.46 -4.43
CA SER A 193 16.94 -25.21 -5.16
C SER A 193 15.63 -24.63 -5.68
N LEU A 194 14.77 -25.46 -6.28
CA LEU A 194 13.46 -25.03 -6.78
C LEU A 194 12.55 -24.51 -5.66
N GLU A 195 12.52 -25.19 -4.50
CA GLU A 195 11.74 -24.74 -3.35
C GLU A 195 12.25 -23.39 -2.80
N ALA A 196 13.57 -23.20 -2.74
CA ALA A 196 14.17 -21.93 -2.32
C ALA A 196 13.88 -20.79 -3.31
N VAL A 197 13.76 -21.07 -4.62
CA VAL A 197 13.31 -20.08 -5.61
C VAL A 197 11.86 -19.63 -5.32
N TYR A 198 10.97 -20.56 -4.97
CA TYR A 198 9.59 -20.19 -4.59
C TYR A 198 9.55 -19.36 -3.29
N PHE A 199 10.42 -19.64 -2.31
CA PHE A 199 10.53 -18.77 -1.14
C PHE A 199 10.94 -17.36 -1.51
N LYS A 200 11.89 -17.22 -2.45
CA LYS A 200 12.34 -15.92 -2.93
C LYS A 200 11.17 -15.13 -3.54
N GLU A 201 10.41 -15.75 -4.43
CA GLU A 201 9.25 -15.12 -5.09
C GLU A 201 8.18 -14.68 -4.07
N GLU A 202 7.87 -15.52 -3.09
CA GLU A 202 6.91 -15.18 -2.04
C GLU A 202 7.42 -14.02 -1.14
N VAL A 203 8.73 -13.95 -0.86
CA VAL A 203 9.31 -12.85 -0.09
C VAL A 203 9.39 -11.56 -0.92
N ASP A 204 9.66 -11.63 -2.22
CA ASP A 204 9.58 -10.46 -3.11
C ASP A 204 8.15 -9.90 -3.13
N ARG A 205 7.14 -10.78 -3.19
CA ARG A 205 5.72 -10.37 -3.05
C ARG A 205 5.42 -9.75 -1.68
N LEU A 206 5.94 -10.30 -0.58
CA LEU A 206 5.84 -9.67 0.75
C LEU A 206 6.41 -8.25 0.75
N ARG A 207 7.56 -8.06 0.10
CA ARG A 207 8.23 -6.76 -0.02
C ARG A 207 7.39 -5.75 -0.80
N GLU A 208 6.80 -6.16 -1.92
CA GLU A 208 5.89 -5.32 -2.71
C GLU A 208 4.66 -4.91 -1.89
N LEU A 209 4.03 -5.84 -1.17
CA LEU A 209 2.91 -5.53 -0.30
C LEU A 209 3.31 -4.59 0.84
N ALA A 210 4.49 -4.78 1.43
CA ALA A 210 5.01 -3.94 2.51
C ALA A 210 5.17 -2.47 2.09
N GLN A 211 5.57 -2.20 0.84
CA GLN A 211 5.68 -0.84 0.31
C GLN A 211 4.34 -0.10 0.28
N ASN A 212 3.23 -0.83 0.27
CA ASN A 212 1.86 -0.32 0.20
C ASN A 212 1.18 -0.21 1.57
N ILE A 213 1.91 -0.49 2.65
CA ILE A 213 1.48 -0.20 4.01
C ILE A 213 2.10 1.14 4.45
N GLU A 214 1.25 2.06 4.90
CA GLU A 214 1.64 3.34 5.49
C GLU A 214 1.98 3.22 6.99
#